data_AF-A0A524LQW7-F1
#
_entry.id   AF-A0A524LQW7-F1
#
_cell.length_a   1.000
_cell.length_b   1.000
_cell.length_c   1.000
_cell.angle_alpha   90.00
_cell.angle_beta   90.00
_cell.angle_gamma   90.00
#
_symmetry.space_group_name_H-M   'P 1'
#
loop_
_entity.id
_entity.type
_entity.pdbx_description
1 polymer ?
#
loop_
_entity_poly.entity_id
_entity_poly.type
_entity_poly.pdbx_seq_one_letter_code
_entity_poly.pdbx_strand_id
1 'polypeptide(L)' 'MIGITPDYIIEIREDILDKDDGPMLTHGLKELHQSKIILPTSKEVYPKKEFLEWRFNRFKSTG' A
#
# COMPACT_ATOMS: atom_id res chain seq x y z
N MET A 1 8.71 -2.97 2.42
CA MET A 1 7.83 -3.49 1.35
C MET A 1 6.54 -2.68 1.34
N ILE A 2 5.83 -2.59 0.21
CA ILE A 2 4.54 -1.88 0.07
C ILE A 2 3.48 -2.89 -0.40
N GLY A 3 2.29 -2.85 0.21
CA GLY A 3 1.11 -3.64 -0.14
C GLY A 3 -0.11 -2.74 -0.39
N ILE A 4 -1.12 -3.26 -1.08
CA ILE A 4 -2.40 -2.57 -1.31
C ILE A 4 -3.53 -3.51 -0.89
N THR A 5 -4.41 -3.04 -0.01
CA THR A 5 -5.54 -3.82 0.50
C THR A 5 -6.66 -3.98 -0.56
N PRO A 6 -7.59 -4.92 -0.39
CA PRO A 6 -8.79 -5.03 -1.24
C PRO A 6 -9.69 -3.79 -1.24
N ASP A 7 -9.49 -2.88 -0.28
CA ASP A 7 -10.18 -1.59 -0.17
C ASP A 7 -9.34 -0.43 -0.72
N TYR A 8 -8.30 -0.76 -1.49
CA TYR A 8 -7.44 0.17 -2.22
C TYR A 8 -6.58 1.06 -1.31
N ILE A 9 -6.32 0.60 -0.08
CA ILE A 9 -5.50 1.32 0.90
C ILE A 9 -4.06 0.86 0.77
N ILE A 10 -3.12 1.80 0.79
CA ILE A 10 -1.68 1.53 0.79
C ILE A 10 -1.23 1.16 2.21
N GLU A 11 -0.56 0.01 2.33
CA GLU A 11 0.13 -0.40 3.54
C GLU A 11 1.64 -0.49 3.28
N ILE A 12 2.42 0.00 4.24
CA ILE A 12 3.88 0.03 4.18
C ILE A 12 4.33 -0.69 5.44
N ARG A 13 5.32 -1.59 5.32
CA ARG A 13 5.83 -2.31 6.49
C ARG A 13 6.38 -1.35 7.53
N GLU A 14 6.12 -1.65 8.80
CA GLU A 14 6.54 -0.85 9.96
C GLU A 14 8.06 -0.64 10.02
N ASP A 15 8.85 -1.67 9.67
CA ASP A 15 10.32 -1.59 9.63
C ASP A 15 10.88 -0.56 8.62
N ILE A 16 10.06 -0.08 7.68
CA ILE A 16 10.39 1.05 6.80
C ILE A 16 9.90 2.38 7.40
N LEU A 17 8.77 2.37 8.11
CA LEU A 17 8.24 3.57 8.76
C LEU A 17 9.13 4.01 9.94
N ASP A 18 9.76 3.06 10.63
CA ASP A 18 10.62 3.31 11.78
C ASP A 18 12.05 3.76 11.41
N LYS A 19 12.38 3.81 10.10
CA LYS A 19 13.67 4.34 9.65
C LYS A 19 13.70 5.86 9.67
N ASP A 20 14.68 6.41 10.37
CA ASP A 20 15.01 7.83 10.40
C ASP A 20 15.79 8.24 9.13
N ASP A 21 15.21 7.99 7.95
CA ASP A 21 15.81 8.31 6.65
C ASP A 21 15.43 9.72 6.18
N GLY A 22 15.79 10.75 6.95
CA GLY A 22 15.70 12.15 6.55
C GLY A 22 14.32 12.65 6.07
N PRO A 23 14.20 13.88 5.56
CA PRO A 23 12.92 14.48 5.20
C PRO A 23 12.22 13.81 4.00
N MET A 24 12.97 13.18 3.08
CA MET A 24 12.43 12.59 1.84
C MET A 24 11.57 11.34 2.08
N LEU A 25 12.04 10.37 2.87
CA LEU A 25 11.31 9.13 3.12
C LEU A 25 10.28 9.29 4.24
N THR A 26 10.60 10.12 5.24
CA THR A 26 9.72 10.38 6.38
C THR A 26 8.41 11.05 5.98
N HIS A 27 8.42 12.10 5.15
CA HIS A 27 7.15 12.71 4.72
C HIS A 27 6.46 11.85 3.66
N GLY A 28 7.16 11.45 2.59
CA GLY A 28 6.53 10.76 1.47
C GLY A 28 5.91 9.40 1.83
N LEU A 29 6.69 8.50 2.45
CA LEU A 29 6.18 7.14 2.73
C LEU A 29 5.21 7.11 3.90
N LYS A 30 5.43 7.90 4.96
CA LYS A 30 4.50 7.93 6.10
C LYS A 30 3.15 8.55 5.71
N GLU A 31 3.14 9.57 4.85
CA GLU A 31 1.89 10.17 4.33
C GLU A 31 1.15 9.23 3.37
N LEU A 32 1.89 8.42 2.60
CA LEU A 32 1.28 7.43 1.71
C LEU A 32 0.69 6.24 2.47
N HIS A 33 1.20 5.92 3.66
CA HIS A 33 0.62 4.87 4.49
C HIS A 33 -0.82 5.22 4.88
N GLN A 34 -1.74 4.25 4.80
CA GLN A 34 -3.19 4.43 5.01
C GLN A 34 -3.90 5.34 4.00
N SER A 35 -3.21 5.82 2.96
CA SER A 35 -3.84 6.56 1.87
C SER A 35 -4.47 5.61 0.85
N LYS A 36 -5.50 6.08 0.12
CA LYS A 36 -6.12 5.30 -0.97
C LYS A 36 -5.39 5.53 -2.29
N ILE A 37 -5.23 4.47 -3.08
CA ILE A 37 -4.77 4.63 -4.46
C ILE A 37 -5.83 5.35 -5.29
N ILE A 38 -5.35 6.07 -6.29
CA ILE A 38 -6.23 6.66 -7.30
C ILE A 38 -6.80 5.54 -8.16
N LEU A 39 -8.13 5.48 -8.22
CA LEU A 39 -8.83 4.52 -9.06
C LEU A 39 -9.08 5.12 -10.44
N PRO A 40 -9.11 4.29 -11.49
CA PRO A 40 -9.55 4.75 -12.81
C PRO A 40 -10.95 5.37 -12.76
N THR A 41 -11.31 6.14 -13.78
CA THR A 41 -12.67 6.69 -13.89
C THR A 41 -13.70 5.60 -14.19
N SER A 42 -13.33 4.60 -15.00
CA SER A 42 -14.21 3.47 -15.34
C SER A 42 -14.06 2.34 -14.33
N LYS A 43 -15.19 1.87 -13.77
CA LYS A 43 -15.23 0.76 -12.80
C LYS A 43 -14.81 -0.59 -13.37
N GLU A 44 -14.97 -0.79 -14.68
CA GLU A 44 -14.66 -2.06 -15.34
C GLU A 44 -13.17 -2.36 -15.35
N VAL A 45 -12.34 -1.31 -15.28
CA VAL A 45 -10.87 -1.42 -15.22
C VAL A 45 -10.34 -1.30 -13.79
N TYR A 46 -11.20 -1.38 -12.78
CA TYR A 46 -10.73 -1.35 -11.40
C TYR A 46 -9.86 -2.58 -11.13
N PRO A 47 -8.81 -2.43 -10.30
CA PRO A 47 -8.10 -3.58 -9.80
C PRO A 47 -9.09 -4.53 -9.14
N LYS A 48 -9.11 -5.80 -9.55
CA LYS A 48 -10.01 -6.77 -8.94
C LYS A 48 -9.62 -7.00 -7.48
N LYS A 49 -10.61 -6.88 -6.58
CA LYS A 49 -10.41 -7.06 -5.13
C LYS A 49 -9.77 -8.40 -4.78
N GLU A 50 -10.20 -9.48 -5.45
CA GLU A 50 -9.65 -10.84 -5.26
C GLU A 50 -8.13 -10.93 -5.55
N PHE A 51 -7.64 -10.19 -6.55
CA PHE A 51 -6.21 -10.17 -6.89
C PHE A 51 -5.42 -9.30 -5.93
N LEU A 52 -6.01 -8.20 -5.46
CA LEU A 52 -5.43 -7.37 -4.40
C LEU A 52 -5.31 -8.18 -3.11
N GLU A 53 -6.36 -8.91 -2.72
CA GLU A 53 -6.37 -9.76 -1.53
C GLU A 53 -5.26 -10.81 -1.59
N TRP A 54 -5.16 -11.53 -2.71
CA TRP A 54 -4.10 -12.53 -2.89
C TRP A 54 -2.70 -11.92 -2.77
N ARG A 55 -2.44 -10.77 -3.41
CA ARG A 55 -1.15 -10.07 -3.33
C ARG A 55 -0.87 -9.55 -1.92
N PHE A 56 -1.90 -9.02 -1.27
CA PHE A 56 -1.80 -8.46 0.08
C PHE A 56 -1.53 -9.54 1.12
N ASN A 57 -2.18 -10.70 1.01
CA ASN A 57 -1.89 -11.86 1.86
C ASN A 57 -0.43 -12.31 1.69
N ARG A 58 0.09 -12.31 0.46
CA ARG A 58 1.50 -12.60 0.22
C ARG A 58 2.42 -11.56 0.87
N PHE A 59 2.10 -10.27 0.74
CA PHE A 59 2.81 -9.18 1.41
C PHE A 59 2.85 -9.37 2.95
N LYS A 60 1.72 -9.77 3.56
CA LYS A 60 1.68 -10.07 5.01
C LYS A 60 2.47 -11.31 5.40
N SER A 61 2.55 -12.31 4.52
CA SER A 61 3.30 -13.54 4.78
C SER A 61 4.82 -13.40 4.68
N THR A 62 5.31 -12.33 4.05
CA THR A 62 6.76 -12.05 3.90
C THR A 62 7.33 -11.30 5.11
N GLY A 63 6.86 -11.62 6.32
CA GLY A 63 7.35 -11.08 7.60
C GLY A 63 8.75 -11.59 7.92
#